data_AF-A0A355G913-F1
#
_entry.id   AF-A0A355G913-F1
#
_cell.length_a   1.000
_cell.length_b   1.000
_cell.length_c   1.000
_cell.angle_alpha   90.00
_cell.angle_beta   90.00
_cell.angle_gamma   90.00
#
_symmetry.space_group_name_H-M   'P 1'
#
loop_
_entity.id
_entity.type
_entity.pdbx_description
1 polymer ?
#
loop_
_entity_poly.entity_id
_entity_poly.type
_entity_poly.pdbx_seq_one_letter_code
_entity_poly.pdbx_strand_id
1 'polypeptide(L)'
;MSEQDRDSAEYRRQSAERLLKAWETPRGWRYWSAVNNSEVGLWYTVASFCFFLFGGVLALLMRIQLAVPGNTFLTADQYNQIFTMHGSVMMFLFA
;
A
#
# COMPACT_ATOMS: atom_id res chain seq x y z
N MET A 1 -19.12 -33.50 -29.79
CA MET A 1 -18.34 -32.25 -29.85
C MET A 1 -17.94 -32.06 -31.31
N SER A 2 -18.48 -31.05 -32.01
CA SER A 2 -18.23 -30.87 -33.45
C SER A 2 -16.85 -30.21 -33.69
N GLU A 3 -16.25 -30.39 -34.87
CA GLU A 3 -14.93 -29.80 -35.19
C GLU A 3 -14.93 -28.27 -35.13
N GLN A 4 -16.08 -27.63 -35.41
CA GLN A 4 -16.27 -26.19 -35.31
C GLN A 4 -16.25 -25.68 -33.85
N ASP A 5 -16.71 -26.49 -32.90
CA ASP A 5 -16.61 -26.17 -31.47
C ASP A 5 -15.15 -26.22 -30.98
N ARG A 6 -14.35 -27.17 -31.51
CA ARG A 6 -12.92 -27.31 -31.17
C ARG A 6 -12.11 -26.12 -31.65
N ASP A 7 -12.30 -25.70 -32.90
CA ASP A 7 -11.62 -24.54 -33.49
C ASP A 7 -11.93 -23.24 -32.72
N SER A 8 -13.19 -23.05 -32.32
CA SER A 8 -13.61 -21.92 -31.47
C SER A 8 -12.97 -21.92 -30.07
N ALA A 9 -12.75 -23.11 -29.51
CA ALA A 9 -12.12 -23.26 -28.20
C ALA A 9 -10.61 -23.00 -28.27
N GLU A 10 -9.96 -23.47 -29.34
CA GLU A 10 -8.54 -23.20 -29.61
C GLU A 10 -8.30 -21.71 -29.89
N TYR A 11 -9.14 -21.06 -30.68
CA TYR A 11 -9.05 -19.62 -30.92
C TYR A 11 -9.23 -18.79 -29.64
N ARG A 12 -10.18 -19.16 -28.78
CA ARG A 12 -10.38 -18.51 -27.46
C ARG A 12 -9.17 -18.69 -26.55
N ARG A 13 -8.54 -19.87 -26.55
CA ARG A 13 -7.31 -20.13 -25.78
C ARG A 13 -6.14 -19.30 -26.29
N GLN A 14 -5.91 -19.26 -27.60
CA GLN A 14 -4.85 -18.44 -28.20
C GLN A 14 -5.06 -16.95 -27.94
N SER A 15 -6.31 -16.48 -28.01
CA SER A 15 -6.66 -15.09 -27.67
C SER A 15 -6.38 -14.79 -26.20
N ALA A 16 -6.76 -15.69 -25.29
CA ALA A 16 -6.48 -15.55 -23.85
C ALA A 16 -4.98 -15.52 -23.55
N GLU A 17 -4.20 -16.43 -24.14
CA GLU A 17 -2.74 -16.47 -23.97
C GLU A 17 -2.05 -15.17 -24.44
N ARG A 18 -2.51 -14.61 -25.58
CA ARG A 18 -2.00 -13.32 -26.08
C ARG A 18 -2.30 -12.18 -25.11
N LEU A 19 -3.50 -12.16 -24.53
CA LEU A 19 -3.90 -11.14 -23.56
C LEU A 19 -3.09 -11.26 -22.26
N LEU A 20 -2.90 -12.48 -21.76
CA LEU A 20 -2.10 -12.75 -20.55
C LEU A 20 -0.64 -12.33 -20.75
N LYS A 21 -0.04 -12.63 -21.90
CA LYS A 21 1.34 -12.23 -22.21
C LYS A 21 1.52 -10.72 -22.32
N ALA A 22 0.51 -10.00 -22.82
CA ALA A 22 0.54 -8.54 -22.89
C ALA A 22 0.38 -7.86 -21.51
N TRP A 23 -0.29 -8.54 -20.58
CA TRP A 23 -0.49 -8.10 -19.19
C TRP A 23 0.56 -8.63 -18.22
N GLU A 24 1.61 -9.29 -18.72
CA GLU A 24 2.67 -9.83 -17.88
C GLU A 24 3.50 -8.70 -17.26
N THR A 25 3.67 -8.73 -15.94
CA THR A 25 4.37 -7.68 -15.21
C THR A 25 5.85 -7.64 -15.60
N PRO A 26 6.39 -6.46 -15.98
CA PRO A 26 7.81 -6.35 -16.31
C PRO A 26 8.68 -6.71 -15.10
N ARG A 27 9.64 -7.61 -15.31
CA ARG A 27 10.56 -8.11 -14.27
C ARG A 27 11.85 -7.28 -14.20
N GLY A 28 12.55 -7.37 -13.08
CA GLY A 28 13.83 -6.68 -12.85
C GLY A 28 13.64 -5.18 -12.56
N TRP A 29 14.52 -4.34 -13.10
CA TRP A 29 14.47 -2.87 -12.86
C TRP A 29 13.16 -2.21 -13.34
N ARG A 30 12.55 -2.76 -14.40
CA ARG A 30 11.31 -2.25 -14.99
C ARG A 30 10.06 -2.56 -14.15
N TYR A 31 10.20 -3.29 -13.05
CA TYR A 31 9.11 -3.56 -12.11
C TYR A 31 8.46 -2.27 -11.60
N TRP A 32 9.25 -1.23 -11.31
CA TRP A 32 8.75 0.06 -10.86
C TRP A 32 7.92 0.82 -11.91
N SER A 33 8.01 0.42 -13.19
CA SER A 33 7.16 0.93 -14.27
C SER A 33 5.92 0.04 -14.53
N ALA A 34 5.60 -0.89 -13.63
CA ALA A 34 4.41 -1.72 -13.76
C ALA A 34 3.14 -0.84 -13.70
N VAL A 35 2.24 -1.09 -14.64
CA VAL A 35 0.95 -0.37 -14.77
C VAL A 35 -0.21 -1.22 -14.26
N ASN A 36 0.03 -2.49 -13.94
CA ASN A 36 -1.01 -3.38 -13.45
C ASN A 36 -1.49 -2.94 -12.05
N ASN A 37 -2.81 -2.90 -11.87
CA ASN A 37 -3.44 -2.41 -10.65
C ASN A 37 -3.11 -3.27 -9.42
N SER A 38 -2.77 -4.54 -9.61
CA SER A 38 -2.49 -5.47 -8.53
C SER A 38 -1.16 -5.14 -7.84
N GLU A 39 -0.13 -4.79 -8.62
CA GLU A 39 1.19 -4.39 -8.12
C GLU A 39 1.16 -2.99 -7.53
N VAL A 40 0.46 -2.05 -8.18
CA VAL A 40 0.26 -0.71 -7.62
C VAL A 40 -0.50 -0.81 -6.30
N GLY A 41 -1.55 -1.62 -6.24
CA GLY A 41 -2.30 -1.89 -5.01
C GLY A 41 -1.42 -2.49 -3.91
N LEU A 42 -0.50 -3.40 -4.26
CA LEU A 42 0.47 -3.96 -3.31
C LEU A 42 1.41 -2.87 -2.77
N TRP A 43 1.97 -2.01 -3.63
CA TRP A 43 2.85 -0.93 -3.20
C TRP A 43 2.15 0.05 -2.26
N TYR A 44 0.92 0.45 -2.59
CA TYR A 44 0.10 1.29 -1.72
C TYR A 44 -0.21 0.60 -0.39
N THR A 45 -0.61 -0.67 -0.42
CA THR A 45 -0.90 -1.41 0.82
C THR A 45 0.32 -1.47 1.74
N VAL A 46 1.50 -1.76 1.18
CA VAL A 46 2.76 -1.79 1.94
C VAL A 46 3.10 -0.39 2.46
N ALA A 47 2.99 0.64 1.65
CA ALA A 47 3.26 2.02 2.06
C ALA A 47 2.32 2.48 3.19
N SER A 48 1.00 2.31 3.02
CA SER A 48 0.00 2.65 4.03
C SER A 48 0.23 1.87 5.33
N PHE A 49 0.58 0.58 5.26
CA PHE A 49 0.90 -0.21 6.45
C PHE A 49 2.16 0.30 7.18
N CYS A 50 3.20 0.70 6.45
CA CYS A 50 4.38 1.34 7.04
C CYS A 50 4.03 2.65 7.75
N PHE A 51 3.22 3.52 7.13
CA PHE A 51 2.75 4.77 7.74
C PHE A 51 1.79 4.54 8.89
N PHE A 52 1.00 3.47 8.86
CA PHE A 52 0.15 3.05 9.97
C PHE A 52 0.98 2.75 11.21
N LEU A 53 2.03 1.93 11.07
CA LEU A 53 2.94 1.61 12.17
C LEU A 53 3.66 2.86 12.67
N PHE A 54 4.13 3.72 11.78
CA PHE A 54 4.77 4.99 12.14
C PHE A 54 3.83 5.89 12.95
N GLY A 55 2.63 6.16 12.44
CA GLY A 55 1.64 6.96 13.17
C GLY A 55 1.21 6.31 14.48
N GLY A 56 1.14 4.97 14.55
CA GLY A 56 0.89 4.22 15.78
C GLY A 56 1.97 4.42 16.84
N VAL A 57 3.25 4.46 16.44
CA VAL A 57 4.37 4.80 17.35
C VAL A 57 4.24 6.23 17.86
N LEU A 58 3.93 7.20 16.99
CA LEU A 58 3.71 8.59 17.42
C LEU A 58 2.55 8.70 18.42
N ALA A 59 1.47 7.93 18.21
CA ALA A 59 0.35 7.86 19.16
C ALA A 59 0.78 7.30 20.52
N LEU A 60 1.63 6.27 20.53
CA LEU A 60 2.14 5.68 21.76
C LEU A 60 3.02 6.67 22.53
N LEU A 61 3.86 7.46 21.85
CA LEU A 61 4.67 8.52 22.48
C LEU A 61 3.79 9.57 23.16
N MET A 62 2.71 10.00 22.51
CA MET A 62 1.74 10.93 23.14
C MET A 62 1.06 10.30 24.37
N ARG A 63 0.72 9.00 24.30
CA ARG A 63 0.12 8.28 25.42
C ARG A 63 1.09 8.16 26.61
N ILE A 64 2.38 7.96 26.37
CA ILE A 64 3.41 7.94 27.41
C ILE A 64 3.51 9.30 28.10
N GLN A 65 3.50 10.40 27.33
CA GLN A 65 3.53 11.75 27.88
C GLN A 65 2.32 12.05 28.79
N LEU A 66 1.14 11.50 28.45
CA LEU A 66 -0.10 11.70 29.21
C LEU A 66 -0.34 10.65 30.31
N ALA A 67 0.55 9.66 30.47
CA ALA A 67 0.35 8.56 31.42
C ALA A 67 0.37 9.02 32.89
N VAL A 68 1.13 10.07 33.21
CA VAL A 68 1.28 10.63 34.55
C VAL A 68 1.21 12.17 34.46
N PRO A 69 0.49 12.85 35.37
CA PRO A 69 0.47 14.31 35.39
C PRO A 69 1.87 14.90 35.63
N GLY A 70 2.25 15.92 34.87
CA GLY A 70 3.54 16.60 35.00
C GLY A 70 4.74 15.84 34.39
N ASN A 71 4.51 14.83 33.56
CA ASN A 71 5.58 14.10 32.90
C ASN A 71 6.46 15.02 32.03
N THR A 72 7.77 14.87 32.11
CA THR A 72 8.76 15.71 31.41
C THR A 72 9.39 15.01 30.20
N PHE A 73 8.78 13.91 29.74
CA PHE A 73 9.29 13.09 28.65
C PHE A 73 9.33 13.83 27.31
N LEU A 74 8.31 14.63 27.00
CA LEU A 74 8.28 15.54 25.85
C LEU A 74 8.08 16.98 26.31
N THR A 75 8.78 17.92 25.66
CA THR A 75 8.51 19.35 25.85
C THR A 75 7.18 19.73 25.19
N ALA A 76 6.59 20.87 25.59
CA ALA A 76 5.31 21.34 25.03
C ALA A 76 5.37 21.52 23.49
N ASP A 77 6.50 21.99 22.96
CA ASP A 77 6.72 22.15 21.52
C ASP A 77 6.76 20.78 20.82
N GLN A 78 7.57 19.84 21.32
CA GLN A 78 7.68 18.49 20.77
C GLN A 78 6.35 17.75 20.76
N TYR A 79 5.55 17.89 21.82
CA TYR A 79 4.22 17.30 21.88
C TYR A 79 3.30 17.84 20.78
N ASN A 80 3.27 19.17 20.59
CA ASN A 80 2.46 19.80 19.56
C ASN A 80 2.89 19.35 18.14
N GLN A 81 4.20 19.24 17.89
CA GLN A 81 4.71 18.74 16.60
C GLN A 81 4.33 17.28 16.36
N ILE A 82 4.52 16.41 17.35
CA ILE A 82 4.18 14.98 17.25
C ILE A 82 2.67 14.81 17.04
N PHE A 83 1.84 15.61 17.71
CA PHE A 83 0.39 15.59 17.55
C PHE A 83 -0.03 15.93 16.12
N THR A 84 0.49 17.01 15.54
CA THR A 84 0.19 17.41 14.16
C THR A 84 0.71 16.39 13.14
N MET A 85 1.91 15.85 13.35
CA MET A 85 2.48 14.82 12.48
C MET A 85 1.68 13.51 12.55
N HIS A 86 1.24 13.09 13.74
CA HIS A 86 0.38 11.92 13.90
C HIS A 86 -0.94 12.07 13.12
N GLY A 87 -1.61 13.22 13.28
CA GLY A 87 -2.88 13.49 12.61
C GLY A 87 -2.77 13.51 11.09
N SER A 88 -1.75 14.19 10.55
CA SER A 88 -1.51 14.26 9.10
C SER A 88 -1.15 12.90 8.49
N VAL A 89 -0.31 12.09 9.16
CA VAL A 89 0.01 10.72 8.71
C VAL A 89 -1.23 9.84 8.65
N MET A 90 -2.08 9.89 9.68
CA MET A 90 -3.29 9.07 9.74
C MET A 90 -4.35 9.51 8.73
N MET A 91 -4.52 10.81 8.49
CA MET A 91 -5.50 11.30 7.51
C MET A 91 -5.06 11.17 6.04
N PHE A 92 -3.76 11.35 5.74
CA PHE A 92 -3.31 11.49 4.34
C PHE A 92 -2.42 10.36 3.83
N LEU A 93 -1.68 9.66 4.69
CA LEU A 93 -0.68 8.68 4.26
C LEU A 93 -1.09 7.23 4.55
N PHE A 94 -2.00 7.00 5.49
CA PHE A 94 -2.55 5.68 5.79
C PHE A 94 -3.94 5.46 5.18
N ALA A 95 -4.85 6.43 5.38
CA ALA A 95 -6.27 6.34 5.02
C ALA A 95 -6.51 6.23 3.51
#